data_AF-A0A957MX55-F1
#
_entry.id   AF-A0A957MX55-F1
#
_cell.length_a   1.000
_cell.length_b   1.000
_cell.length_c   1.000
_cell.angle_alpha   90.00
_cell.angle_beta   90.00
_cell.angle_gamma   90.00
#
_symmetry.space_group_name_H-M   'P 1'
#
loop_
_entity.id
_entity.type
_entity.pdbx_description
1 polymer ?
#
loop_
_entity_poly.entity_id
_entity_poly.type
_entity_poly.pdbx_seq_one_letter_code
_entity_poly.pdbx_strand_id
1 'polypeptide(L)'
;RTEADARSGGGGRDAAPTGQALLSQVSQTAQRYNVKPNRLQPEGTDGVSVWFDAAPFDNLVGWLEEEARQGVIVRQISIDRQDQPGVVNARVVLRN
;
A
#
# COMPACT_ATOMS: atom_id res chain seq x y z
N ARG A 1 37.16 29.27 25.47
CA ARG A 1 37.68 27.88 25.52
C ARG A 1 37.15 27.31 26.82
N THR A 2 36.16 26.44 26.91
CA THR A 2 35.32 25.60 26.02
C THR A 2 34.13 25.24 26.96
N GLU A 3 32.85 25.14 26.61
CA GLU A 3 32.20 24.03 25.90
C GLU A 3 30.76 24.47 25.58
N ALA A 4 30.60 24.99 24.37
CA ALA A 4 29.35 24.94 23.66
C ALA A 4 29.26 23.56 23.00
N ASP A 5 28.96 22.51 23.76
CA ASP A 5 28.78 21.17 23.20
C ASP A 5 27.79 20.35 24.05
N ALA A 6 26.51 20.70 23.93
CA ALA A 6 25.42 19.79 24.29
C ALA A 6 24.21 19.97 23.36
N ARG A 7 24.46 20.33 22.10
CA ARG A 7 23.46 20.27 21.03
C ARG A 7 23.93 19.24 20.00
N SER A 8 23.83 17.96 20.32
CA SER A 8 23.99 16.90 19.32
C SER A 8 23.40 15.59 19.81
N GLY A 9 22.30 15.21 19.18
CA GLY A 9 21.58 13.96 19.35
C GLY A 9 20.28 14.12 18.56
N GLY A 10 20.35 14.48 17.27
CA GLY A 10 20.67 13.47 16.27
C GLY A 10 19.46 12.55 16.15
N GLY A 11 18.32 13.11 15.75
CA GLY A 11 17.08 12.39 15.54
C GLY A 11 17.29 11.33 14.48
N GLY A 12 17.54 10.10 14.92
CA GLY A 12 17.44 8.92 14.09
C GLY A 12 16.03 8.91 13.53
N ARG A 13 15.91 9.09 12.22
CA ARG A 13 14.70 8.67 11.52
C ARG A 13 14.72 7.16 11.65
N ASP A 14 14.10 6.64 12.71
CA ASP A 14 13.80 5.22 12.81
C ASP A 14 13.11 4.86 11.51
N ALA A 15 13.79 4.08 10.67
CA ALA A 15 13.21 3.61 9.43
C ALA A 15 11.90 2.92 9.81
N ALA A 16 10.77 3.49 9.35
CA ALA A 16 9.48 2.91 9.64
C ALA A 16 9.53 1.42 9.27
N PRO A 17 8.94 0.51 10.07
CA PRO A 17 8.87 -0.90 9.71
C PRO A 17 8.43 -1.03 8.25
N THR A 18 9.10 -1.87 7.47
CA THR A 18 8.88 -1.99 6.01
C THR A 18 7.40 -2.15 5.65
N GLY A 19 6.63 -2.90 6.44
CA GLY A 19 5.18 -3.03 6.28
C GLY A 19 4.39 -1.71 6.47
N GLN A 20 4.82 -0.81 7.35
CA GLN A 20 4.17 0.49 7.55
C GLN A 20 4.43 1.45 6.38
N ALA A 21 5.64 1.39 5.81
CA ALA A 21 5.98 2.12 4.60
C ALA A 21 5.15 1.61 3.41
N LEU A 22 5.08 0.28 3.23
CA LEU A 22 4.26 -0.34 2.18
C LEU A 22 2.77 0.01 2.33
N LEU A 23 2.20 -0.09 3.54
CA LEU A 23 0.81 0.29 3.79
C LEU A 23 0.53 1.75 3.40
N SER A 24 1.45 2.65 3.74
CA SER A 24 1.33 4.07 3.40
C SER A 24 1.40 4.31 1.89
N GLN A 25 2.33 3.63 1.20
CA GLN A 25 2.48 3.68 -0.26
C GLN A 25 1.21 3.17 -0.96
N VAL A 26 0.76 1.96 -0.62
CA VAL A 26 -0.44 1.31 -1.14
C VAL A 26 -1.69 2.18 -0.97
N SER A 27 -1.84 2.79 0.21
CA SER A 27 -2.97 3.70 0.47
C SER A 27 -2.94 4.93 -0.44
N GLN A 28 -1.77 5.53 -0.63
CA GLN A 28 -1.58 6.72 -1.47
C GLN A 28 -1.77 6.42 -2.97
N THR A 29 -1.25 5.31 -3.46
CA THR A 29 -1.44 4.89 -4.87
C THR A 29 -2.89 4.52 -5.15
N ALA A 30 -3.54 3.76 -4.26
CA ALA A 30 -4.95 3.37 -4.43
C ALA A 30 -5.85 4.61 -4.58
N GLN A 31 -5.65 5.61 -3.71
CA GLN A 31 -6.35 6.90 -3.80
C GLN A 31 -6.10 7.63 -5.14
N ARG A 32 -4.85 7.64 -5.65
CA ARG A 32 -4.51 8.27 -6.93
C ARG A 32 -5.23 7.63 -8.13
N TYR A 33 -5.46 6.32 -8.08
CA TYR A 33 -6.20 5.57 -9.10
C TYR A 33 -7.71 5.54 -8.85
N ASN A 34 -8.19 6.28 -7.83
CA ASN A 34 -9.60 6.31 -7.45
C ASN A 34 -10.17 4.91 -7.14
N VAL A 35 -9.34 4.02 -6.58
CA VAL A 35 -9.76 2.76 -5.95
C VAL A 35 -9.60 2.90 -4.46
N LYS A 36 -10.69 2.76 -3.70
CA LYS A 36 -10.68 2.99 -2.25
C LYS A 36 -10.68 1.65 -1.53
N PRO A 37 -9.58 1.27 -0.86
CA PRO A 37 -9.59 0.09 -0.03
C PRO A 37 -10.61 0.26 1.10
N ASN A 38 -11.45 -0.75 1.33
CA ASN A 38 -12.30 -0.78 2.52
C ASN A 38 -11.52 -1.31 3.74
N ARG A 39 -10.42 -2.03 3.51
CA ARG A 39 -9.54 -2.56 4.54
C ARG A 39 -8.11 -2.68 4.02
N LEU A 40 -7.17 -2.34 4.90
CA LEU A 40 -5.74 -2.56 4.74
C LEU A 40 -5.26 -3.29 5.99
N GLN A 41 -4.59 -4.43 5.83
CA GLN A 41 -4.10 -5.22 6.96
C GLN A 41 -2.63 -5.61 6.72
N PRO A 42 -1.73 -5.30 7.66
CA PRO A 42 -0.37 -5.82 7.62
C PRO A 42 -0.32 -7.35 7.63
N GLU A 43 0.57 -7.93 6.83
CA GLU A 43 0.82 -9.37 6.69
C GLU A 43 2.29 -9.65 7.01
N GLY A 44 2.58 -10.00 8.26
CA GLY A 44 3.97 -10.15 8.73
C GLY A 44 4.71 -8.82 8.77
N THR A 45 6.00 -8.80 8.42
CA THR A 45 6.90 -7.64 8.56
C THR A 45 6.99 -6.76 7.30
N ASP A 46 6.62 -7.29 6.14
CA ASP A 46 6.86 -6.68 4.82
C ASP A 46 5.68 -6.81 3.85
N GLY A 47 4.53 -7.33 4.29
CA GLY A 47 3.35 -7.54 3.47
C GLY A 47 2.14 -6.74 3.89
N VAL A 48 1.20 -6.57 2.96
CA VAL A 48 -0.11 -5.95 3.19
C VAL A 48 -1.18 -6.69 2.39
N SER A 49 -2.27 -7.07 3.06
CA SER A 49 -3.52 -7.44 2.41
C SER A 49 -4.41 -6.21 2.22
N VAL A 50 -4.98 -6.07 1.03
CA VAL A 50 -5.85 -4.97 0.60
C VAL A 50 -7.17 -5.54 0.15
N TRP A 51 -8.28 -4.97 0.60
CA TRP A 51 -9.62 -5.34 0.17
C TRP A 51 -10.30 -4.14 -0.47
N PHE A 52 -11.03 -4.40 -1.54
CA PHE A 52 -11.81 -3.44 -2.29
C PHE A 52 -13.24 -3.96 -2.42
N ASP A 53 -14.19 -3.07 -2.21
CA ASP A 53 -15.62 -3.30 -2.46
C ASP A 53 -16.08 -2.33 -3.54
N ALA A 54 -16.79 -2.86 -4.53
CA ALA A 54 -17.30 -2.10 -5.67
C ALA A 54 -16.25 -1.21 -6.39
N ALA A 55 -15.06 -1.75 -6.67
CA ALA A 55 -14.02 -1.05 -7.43
C ALA A 55 -14.27 -1.12 -8.94
N PRO A 56 -14.10 -0.03 -9.71
CA PRO A 56 -14.02 -0.09 -11.17
C PRO A 56 -12.83 -0.96 -11.59
N PHE A 57 -13.07 -1.98 -12.41
CA PHE A 57 -12.08 -2.96 -12.81
C PHE A 57 -10.87 -2.32 -13.49
N ASP A 58 -11.09 -1.40 -14.42
CA ASP A 58 -10.02 -0.72 -15.15
C ASP A 58 -9.11 0.09 -14.20
N ASN A 59 -9.70 0.75 -13.21
CA ASN A 59 -8.93 1.49 -12.20
C ASN A 59 -8.12 0.56 -11.30
N LEU A 60 -8.68 -0.60 -10.93
CA LEU A 60 -7.98 -1.62 -10.16
C LEU A 60 -6.76 -2.14 -10.93
N VAL A 61 -6.90 -2.42 -12.22
CA VAL A 61 -5.79 -2.87 -13.08
C VAL A 61 -4.71 -1.79 -13.19
N GLY A 62 -5.09 -0.53 -13.41
CA GLY A 62 -4.15 0.59 -13.43
C GLY A 62 -3.39 0.76 -12.11
N TRP A 63 -4.08 0.59 -10.98
CA TRP A 63 -3.43 0.60 -9.66
C TRP A 63 -2.43 -0.54 -9.50
N LEU A 64 -2.78 -1.77 -9.90
CA LEU A 64 -1.86 -2.93 -9.86
C LEU A 64 -0.61 -2.71 -10.71
N GLU A 65 -0.76 -2.08 -11.87
CA GLU A 65 0.37 -1.71 -12.72
C GLU A 65 1.29 -0.67 -12.05
N GLU A 66 0.73 0.32 -11.36
CA GLU A 66 1.51 1.29 -10.57
C GLU A 66 2.28 0.62 -9.43
N GLU A 67 1.63 -0.26 -8.68
CA GLU A 67 2.28 -1.02 -7.60
C GLU A 67 3.48 -1.81 -8.14
N ALA A 68 3.29 -2.51 -9.26
CA ALA A 68 4.37 -3.24 -9.93
C ALA A 68 5.51 -2.31 -10.39
N ARG A 69 5.20 -1.12 -10.92
CA ARG A 69 6.20 -0.10 -11.29
C ARG A 69 6.98 0.43 -10.09
N GLN A 70 6.39 0.43 -8.90
CA GLN A 70 7.05 0.83 -7.65
C GLN A 70 7.79 -0.33 -6.96
N GLY A 71 7.90 -1.48 -7.62
CA GLY A 71 8.62 -2.66 -7.12
C GLY A 71 7.81 -3.54 -6.17
N VAL A 72 6.52 -3.27 -5.98
CA VAL A 72 5.63 -4.06 -5.14
C VAL A 72 5.20 -5.32 -5.88
N ILE A 73 5.31 -6.47 -5.22
CA ILE A 73 4.98 -7.78 -5.79
C ILE A 73 3.60 -8.22 -5.33
N VAL A 74 2.70 -8.48 -6.28
CA VAL A 74 1.41 -9.14 -6.04
C VAL A 74 1.65 -10.63 -5.77
N ARG A 75 1.35 -11.08 -4.55
CA ARG A 75 1.50 -12.48 -4.13
C ARG A 75 0.25 -13.30 -4.38
N GLN A 76 -0.89 -12.69 -4.19
CA GLN A 76 -2.19 -13.30 -4.42
C GLN A 76 -3.19 -12.24 -4.82
N ILE A 77 -4.09 -12.58 -5.73
CA ILE A 77 -5.23 -11.75 -6.10
C ILE A 77 -6.47 -12.62 -6.26
N SER A 78 -7.59 -12.17 -5.72
CA SER A 78 -8.94 -12.69 -5.96
C SER A 78 -9.80 -11.55 -6.47
N ILE A 79 -10.58 -11.80 -7.52
CA ILE A 79 -11.48 -10.80 -8.13
C ILE A 79 -12.83 -11.47 -8.37
N ASP A 80 -13.87 -10.86 -7.81
CA ASP A 80 -15.25 -11.33 -7.92
C ASP A 80 -16.08 -10.25 -8.61
N ARG A 81 -16.83 -10.64 -9.65
CA ARG A 81 -17.70 -9.69 -10.36
C ARG A 81 -18.87 -9.25 -9.49
N GLN A 82 -19.27 -8.00 -9.64
CA GLN A 82 -20.53 -7.47 -9.12
C GLN A 82 -21.62 -7.51 -10.19
N ASP A 83 -22.86 -7.19 -9.80
CA ASP A 83 -24.00 -7.10 -10.72
C ASP A 83 -23.81 -5.99 -11.76
N GLN A 84 -23.19 -4.88 -11.36
CA GLN A 84 -22.86 -3.78 -12.26
C GLN A 84 -21.67 -4.16 -13.16
N PRO A 85 -21.82 -4.10 -14.50
CA PRO A 85 -20.72 -4.35 -15.42
C PRO A 85 -19.52 -3.45 -15.15
N GLY A 86 -18.31 -4.03 -15.19
CA GLY A 86 -17.06 -3.32 -14.95
C GLY A 86 -16.75 -3.01 -13.48
N VAL A 87 -17.58 -3.47 -12.54
CA VAL A 87 -17.36 -3.30 -11.10
C VAL A 87 -17.06 -4.65 -10.44
N VAL A 88 -16.10 -4.67 -9.53
CA VAL A 88 -15.61 -5.89 -8.88
C VAL A 88 -15.36 -5.69 -7.39
N ASN A 89 -15.41 -6.80 -6.65
CA ASN A 89 -14.74 -6.92 -5.37
C ASN A 89 -13.38 -7.53 -5.61
N ALA A 90 -12.38 -7.07 -4.85
CA ALA A 90 -11.03 -7.61 -4.98
C ALA A 90 -10.36 -7.75 -3.63
N ARG A 91 -9.55 -8.80 -3.51
CA ARG A 91 -8.59 -8.96 -2.42
C ARG A 91 -7.20 -9.18 -3.02
N VAL A 92 -6.25 -8.37 -2.59
CA VAL A 92 -4.87 -8.40 -3.09
C VAL A 92 -3.91 -8.51 -1.93
N VAL A 93 -2.94 -9.41 -2.03
CA VAL A 93 -1.84 -9.55 -1.07
C VAL A 93 -0.57 -9.04 -1.74
N LEU A 94 0.05 -8.03 -1.14
CA LEU A 94 1.21 -7.31 -1.65
C LEU A 94 2.42 -7.50 -0.72
N ARG A 95 3.63 -7.49 -1.28
CA ARG A 95 4.91 -7.48 -0.54
C ARG A 95 5.97 -6.67 -1.28
N ASN A 96 6.89 -6.06 -0.53
CA ASN A 96 8.15 -5.51 -1.07
C ASN A 96 9.29 -6.52 -1.03
#